data_AF-A0A8T5SAK7-F1
#
_entry.id   AF-A0A8T5SAK7-F1
#
_cell.length_a   1.000
_cell.length_b   1.000
_cell.length_c   1.000
_cell.angle_alpha   90.00
_cell.angle_beta   90.00
_cell.angle_gamma   90.00
#
_symmetry.space_group_name_H-M   'P 1'
#
loop_
_entity.id
_entity.type
_entity.pdbx_description
1 polymer ?
#
loop_
_entity_poly.entity_id
_entity_poly.type
_entity_poly.pdbx_seq_one_letter_code
_entity_poly.pdbx_strand_id
1 'polypeptide(L)'
;MALSFLDTLNGVFSLIFVAISLFVGFIILTRYFKYKERVYFLVGATWVLIASPWWPSSLSFLVALSNGTGITEEAYFLIGNIFVPLAVVLWLLAFTEFLYTEKRKLILIIFTIIGLIFEVLFLTILFLNPDFIGELNPPVDVNYKSFIMIFLIVFLLIVVVTGFLFANLSLKSKDPEVKLKGKLLVIAYITFSVGALLDSSIPLNEILIIITRLILILSALCWYGGFLLPKWLKKFLLKKK
;
A
#
# COMPACT_ATOMS: atom_id res chain seq x y z
N MET A 1 20.27 -22.77 -6.22
CA MET A 1 21.07 -21.77 -6.95
C MET A 1 21.41 -20.65 -5.98
N ALA A 2 22.57 -20.01 -6.07
CA ALA A 2 22.86 -18.86 -5.20
C ALA A 2 21.99 -17.67 -5.65
N LEU A 3 21.43 -16.91 -4.69
CA LEU A 3 20.70 -15.68 -4.99
C LEU A 3 21.61 -14.68 -5.70
N SER A 4 21.11 -14.02 -6.75
CA SER A 4 21.86 -12.94 -7.37
C SER A 4 21.95 -11.73 -6.43
N PHE A 5 22.87 -10.81 -6.73
CA PHE A 5 22.95 -9.55 -6.00
C PHE A 5 21.65 -8.75 -6.12
N LEU A 6 21.05 -8.73 -7.31
CA LEU A 6 19.78 -8.06 -7.58
C LEU A 6 18.64 -8.68 -6.75
N ASP A 7 18.57 -10.02 -6.68
CA ASP A 7 17.56 -10.72 -5.86
C ASP A 7 17.70 -10.39 -4.38
N THR A 8 18.95 -10.37 -3.89
CA THR A 8 19.25 -10.04 -2.50
C THR A 8 18.84 -8.62 -2.18
N LEU A 9 19.13 -7.68 -3.08
CA LEU A 9 18.78 -6.28 -2.93
C LEU A 9 17.26 -6.09 -2.94
N ASN A 10 16.55 -6.66 -3.93
CA ASN A 10 15.08 -6.58 -4.01
C ASN A 10 14.44 -7.17 -2.75
N GLY A 11 14.84 -8.39 -2.37
CA GLY A 11 14.32 -9.08 -1.20
C GLY A 11 14.52 -8.31 0.10
N VAL A 12 15.72 -7.78 0.35
CA VAL A 12 16.02 -7.00 1.57
C VAL A 12 15.22 -5.70 1.61
N PHE A 13 15.20 -4.92 0.53
CA PHE A 13 14.49 -3.64 0.54
C PHE A 13 12.97 -3.83 0.58
N SER A 14 12.44 -4.85 -0.09
CA SER A 14 11.02 -5.25 0.03
C SER A 14 10.69 -5.64 1.47
N LEU A 15 11.53 -6.46 2.12
CA LEU A 15 11.33 -6.86 3.51
C LEU A 15 11.33 -5.66 4.48
N ILE A 16 12.27 -4.73 4.30
CA ILE A 16 12.33 -3.49 5.10
C ILE A 16 11.05 -2.66 4.90
N PHE A 17 10.63 -2.46 3.65
CA PHE A 17 9.42 -1.70 3.35
C PHE A 17 8.17 -2.35 3.95
N VAL A 18 8.01 -3.67 3.80
CA VAL A 18 6.88 -4.42 4.37
C VAL A 18 6.90 -4.36 5.89
N ALA A 19 8.06 -4.56 6.53
CA ALA A 19 8.19 -4.48 7.99
C ALA A 19 7.80 -3.09 8.52
N ILE A 20 8.28 -2.02 7.89
CA ILE A 20 7.91 -0.64 8.25
C ILE A 20 6.41 -0.41 8.04
N SER A 21 5.86 -0.87 6.92
CA SER A 21 4.44 -0.68 6.60
C SER A 21 3.53 -1.42 7.58
N LEU A 22 3.84 -2.66 7.91
CA LEU A 22 3.14 -3.42 8.95
C LEU A 22 3.24 -2.71 10.31
N PHE A 23 4.43 -2.29 10.70
CA PHE A 23 4.65 -1.57 11.97
C PHE A 23 3.83 -0.29 12.05
N VAL A 24 3.88 0.56 11.01
CA VAL A 24 3.07 1.79 10.91
C VAL A 24 1.58 1.48 10.96
N GLY A 25 1.12 0.52 10.14
CA GLY A 25 -0.28 0.13 10.06
C GLY A 25 -0.82 -0.38 11.39
N PHE A 26 -0.09 -1.26 12.07
CA PHE A 26 -0.46 -1.77 13.39
C PHE A 26 -0.41 -0.69 14.48
N ILE A 27 0.54 0.25 14.44
CA ILE A 27 0.54 1.37 15.39
C ILE A 27 -0.71 2.23 15.22
N ILE A 28 -1.12 2.53 13.98
CA ILE A 28 -2.35 3.28 13.72
C ILE A 28 -3.56 2.47 14.19
N LEU A 29 -3.65 1.20 13.80
CA LEU A 29 -4.76 0.31 14.15
C LEU A 29 -4.92 0.20 15.67
N THR A 30 -3.84 -0.01 16.41
CA THR A 30 -3.90 -0.17 17.88
C THR A 30 -4.40 1.08 18.61
N ARG A 31 -4.37 2.27 17.98
CA ARG A 31 -5.01 3.48 18.53
C ARG A 31 -6.53 3.35 18.64
N TYR A 32 -7.16 2.50 17.83
CA TYR A 32 -8.57 2.17 17.99
C TYR A 32 -8.89 1.66 19.39
N PHE A 33 -8.06 0.77 19.96
CA PHE A 33 -8.36 0.21 21.27
C PHE A 33 -8.30 1.24 22.40
N LYS A 34 -7.48 2.28 22.22
CA LYS A 34 -7.33 3.40 23.16
C LYS A 34 -8.43 4.45 23.02
N TYR A 35 -8.72 4.90 21.79
CA TYR A 35 -9.62 6.03 21.55
C TYR A 35 -11.05 5.61 21.16
N LYS A 36 -11.25 4.34 20.79
CA LYS A 36 -12.52 3.77 20.27
C LYS A 36 -13.03 4.43 18.98
N GLU A 37 -12.21 5.24 18.33
CA GLU A 37 -12.49 5.87 17.04
C GLU A 37 -12.23 4.92 15.89
N ARG A 38 -13.29 4.53 15.17
CA ARG A 38 -13.26 3.51 14.11
C ARG A 38 -12.27 3.85 12.98
N VAL A 39 -12.10 5.13 12.66
CA VAL A 39 -11.15 5.58 11.65
C VAL A 39 -9.74 5.01 11.86
N TYR A 40 -9.25 4.90 13.10
CA TYR A 40 -7.91 4.37 13.35
C TYR A 40 -7.78 2.90 12.93
N PHE A 41 -8.83 2.11 13.19
CA PHE A 41 -8.87 0.73 12.72
C PHE A 41 -8.88 0.68 11.20
N LEU A 42 -9.77 1.45 10.56
CA LEU A 42 -9.95 1.43 9.11
C LEU A 42 -8.70 1.88 8.35
N VAL A 43 -8.09 3.00 8.77
CA VAL A 43 -6.89 3.54 8.13
C VAL A 43 -5.66 2.66 8.40
N GLY A 44 -5.52 2.14 9.63
CA GLY A 44 -4.43 1.22 9.96
C GLY A 44 -4.52 -0.08 9.16
N ALA A 45 -5.71 -0.68 9.09
CA ALA A 45 -5.96 -1.88 8.29
C ALA A 45 -5.78 -1.62 6.80
N THR A 46 -6.27 -0.49 6.29
CA THR A 46 -6.03 -0.07 4.89
C THR A 46 -4.55 -0.04 4.59
N TRP A 47 -3.74 0.59 5.44
CA TRP A 47 -2.30 0.71 5.20
C TRP A 47 -1.57 -0.64 5.21
N VAL A 48 -1.98 -1.56 6.10
CA VAL A 48 -1.47 -2.93 6.09
C VAL A 48 -1.79 -3.60 4.75
N LEU A 49 -3.06 -3.59 4.34
CA LEU A 49 -3.50 -4.32 3.15
C LEU A 49 -3.07 -3.67 1.83
N ILE A 50 -2.93 -2.34 1.77
CA ILE A 50 -2.46 -1.66 0.55
C ILE A 50 -0.98 -1.94 0.27
N ALA A 51 -0.21 -2.33 1.30
CA ALA A 51 1.17 -2.78 1.15
C ALA A 51 1.28 -4.27 0.72
N SER A 52 0.16 -4.98 0.57
CA SER A 52 0.15 -6.40 0.19
C SER A 52 0.81 -6.73 -1.14
N PRO A 53 0.83 -5.88 -2.18
CA PRO A 53 1.56 -6.18 -3.42
C PRO A 53 3.06 -6.46 -3.23
N TRP A 54 3.66 -5.96 -2.14
CA TRP A 54 5.07 -6.18 -1.80
C TRP A 54 5.32 -7.32 -0.81
N TRP A 55 4.28 -7.90 -0.24
CA TRP A 55 4.40 -9.06 0.67
C TRP A 55 5.01 -10.28 -0.02
N PRO A 56 4.62 -10.66 -1.26
CA PRO A 56 5.18 -11.82 -1.93
C PRO A 56 6.69 -11.75 -2.11
N SER A 57 7.22 -10.61 -2.57
CA SER A 57 8.67 -10.40 -2.74
C SER A 57 9.43 -10.64 -1.42
N SER A 58 8.90 -10.11 -0.32
CA SER A 58 9.48 -10.26 1.02
C SER A 58 9.43 -11.71 1.53
N LEU A 59 8.28 -12.36 1.40
CA LEU A 59 8.08 -13.74 1.84
C LEU A 59 8.88 -14.73 0.97
N SER A 60 8.84 -14.53 -0.35
CA SER A 60 9.59 -15.34 -1.30
C SER A 60 11.09 -15.24 -1.06
N PHE A 61 11.61 -14.04 -0.78
CA PHE A 61 13.00 -13.85 -0.40
C PHE A 61 13.38 -14.68 0.83
N LEU A 62 12.58 -14.60 1.90
CA LEU A 62 12.82 -15.37 3.12
C LEU A 62 12.81 -16.89 2.88
N VAL A 63 11.90 -17.38 2.03
CA VAL A 63 11.83 -18.79 1.65
C VAL A 63 13.02 -19.18 0.75
N ALA A 64 13.42 -18.31 -0.16
CA ALA A 64 14.54 -18.50 -1.08
C ALA A 64 15.88 -18.60 -0.35
N LEU A 65 16.03 -17.96 0.82
CA LEU A 65 17.19 -18.19 1.69
C LEU A 65 17.33 -19.66 2.12
N SER A 66 16.23 -20.41 2.17
CA SER A 66 16.23 -21.84 2.55
C SER A 66 16.24 -22.79 1.36
N ASN A 67 15.45 -22.53 0.31
CA ASN A 67 15.27 -23.47 -0.81
C ASN A 67 15.94 -23.01 -2.13
N GLY A 68 16.45 -21.78 -2.19
CA GLY A 68 17.08 -21.19 -3.37
C GLY A 68 16.14 -20.82 -4.52
N THR A 69 14.81 -20.98 -4.36
CA THR A 69 13.82 -20.72 -5.43
C THR A 69 12.67 -19.81 -5.01
N GLY A 70 12.37 -19.69 -3.71
CA GLY A 70 11.27 -18.88 -3.19
C GLY A 70 9.95 -19.65 -3.07
N ILE A 71 8.83 -18.92 -3.05
CA ILE A 71 7.47 -19.49 -3.08
C ILE A 71 7.04 -19.81 -4.52
N THR A 72 5.95 -20.58 -4.69
CA THR A 72 5.41 -20.84 -6.04
C THR A 72 4.79 -19.58 -6.64
N GLU A 73 4.66 -19.55 -7.96
CA GLU A 73 4.05 -18.44 -8.69
C GLU A 73 2.61 -18.17 -8.25
N GLU A 74 1.80 -19.20 -8.04
CA GLU A 74 0.42 -19.06 -7.60
C GLU A 74 0.35 -18.45 -6.20
N ALA A 75 1.22 -18.90 -5.29
CA ALA A 75 1.32 -18.32 -3.95
C ALA A 75 1.76 -16.85 -4.03
N TYR A 76 2.70 -16.53 -4.92
CA TYR A 76 3.19 -15.17 -5.12
C TYR A 76 2.07 -14.24 -5.58
N PHE A 77 1.35 -14.60 -6.64
CA PHE A 77 0.23 -13.80 -7.14
C PHE A 77 -0.90 -13.70 -6.14
N LEU A 78 -1.27 -14.79 -5.48
CA LEU A 78 -2.35 -14.83 -4.51
C LEU A 78 -2.09 -13.86 -3.35
N ILE A 79 -0.92 -13.95 -2.72
CA ILE A 79 -0.55 -13.10 -1.58
C ILE A 79 -0.52 -11.63 -1.99
N GLY A 80 -0.05 -11.32 -3.20
CA GLY A 80 0.14 -9.96 -3.67
C GLY A 80 -1.16 -9.22 -4.00
N ASN A 81 -2.21 -9.95 -4.38
CA ASN A 81 -3.38 -9.35 -5.02
C ASN A 81 -4.70 -9.58 -4.28
N ILE A 82 -4.82 -10.65 -3.49
CA ILE A 82 -6.12 -11.02 -2.88
C ILE A 82 -6.68 -9.95 -1.94
N PHE A 83 -5.82 -9.18 -1.28
CA PHE A 83 -6.28 -8.18 -0.29
C PHE A 83 -6.46 -6.77 -0.85
N VAL A 84 -6.09 -6.52 -2.11
CA VAL A 84 -6.15 -5.18 -2.69
C VAL A 84 -7.58 -4.62 -2.74
N PRO A 85 -8.61 -5.38 -3.20
CA PRO A 85 -9.99 -4.90 -3.19
C PRO A 85 -10.50 -4.56 -1.79
N LEU A 86 -10.19 -5.42 -0.81
CA LEU A 86 -10.54 -5.18 0.58
C LEU A 86 -9.87 -3.91 1.12
N ALA A 87 -8.60 -3.67 0.78
CA ALA A 87 -7.89 -2.45 1.16
C ALA A 87 -8.61 -1.20 0.65
N VAL A 88 -9.07 -1.20 -0.61
CA VAL A 88 -9.80 -0.08 -1.22
C VAL A 88 -11.16 0.13 -0.55
N VAL A 89 -11.90 -0.94 -0.25
CA VAL A 89 -13.20 -0.82 0.43
C VAL A 89 -13.03 -0.25 1.85
N LEU A 90 -12.03 -0.72 2.61
CA LEU A 90 -11.72 -0.18 3.93
C LEU A 90 -11.29 1.29 3.86
N TRP A 91 -10.48 1.64 2.85
CA TRP A 91 -10.07 3.01 2.61
C TRP A 91 -11.26 3.92 2.32
N LEU A 92 -12.14 3.50 1.41
CA LEU A 92 -13.33 4.26 1.06
C LEU A 92 -14.30 4.36 2.24
N LEU A 93 -14.36 3.36 3.11
CA LEU A 93 -15.14 3.43 4.34
C LEU A 93 -14.58 4.49 5.29
N ALA A 94 -13.26 4.55 5.48
CA ALA A 94 -12.60 5.60 6.27
C ALA A 94 -12.79 6.99 5.64
N PHE A 95 -12.56 7.11 4.33
CA PHE A 95 -12.75 8.34 3.58
C PHE A 95 -14.18 8.85 3.70
N THR A 96 -15.16 7.95 3.52
CA THR A 96 -16.58 8.30 3.60
C THR A 96 -17.08 8.56 5.02
N GLU A 97 -16.23 8.36 6.03
CA GLU A 97 -16.48 8.78 7.41
C GLU A 97 -16.34 10.29 7.59
N PHE A 98 -15.44 10.92 6.81
CA PHE A 98 -15.21 12.35 6.84
C PHE A 98 -15.90 13.12 5.72
N LEU A 99 -16.11 12.47 4.57
CA LEU A 99 -16.58 13.07 3.34
C LEU A 99 -17.71 12.26 2.72
N TYR A 100 -18.72 12.89 2.12
CA TYR A 100 -19.77 12.17 1.39
C TYR A 100 -20.50 11.08 2.22
N THR A 101 -20.69 11.32 3.53
CA THR A 101 -21.36 10.38 4.45
C THR A 101 -22.73 9.93 3.92
N GLU A 102 -23.46 10.83 3.27
CA GLU A 102 -24.76 10.60 2.65
C GLU A 102 -24.71 9.66 1.44
N LYS A 103 -23.56 9.54 0.76
CA LYS A 103 -23.34 8.63 -0.38
C LYS A 103 -22.54 7.38 -0.01
N ARG A 104 -22.11 7.23 1.24
CA ARG A 104 -21.28 6.11 1.73
C ARG A 104 -21.76 4.75 1.24
N LYS A 105 -23.02 4.42 1.49
CA LYS A 105 -23.58 3.10 1.14
C LYS A 105 -23.47 2.83 -0.37
N LEU A 106 -23.78 3.82 -1.20
CA LEU A 106 -23.70 3.71 -2.65
C LEU A 106 -22.25 3.51 -3.12
N ILE A 107 -21.32 4.35 -2.63
CA ILE A 107 -19.89 4.26 -2.96
C ILE A 107 -19.35 2.87 -2.59
N LEU A 108 -19.61 2.41 -1.35
CA LEU A 108 -19.12 1.12 -0.89
C LEU A 108 -19.71 -0.05 -1.67
N ILE A 109 -21.00 -0.02 -2.01
CA ILE A 109 -21.62 -1.08 -2.83
C ILE A 109 -20.95 -1.14 -4.22
N ILE A 110 -20.79 0.01 -4.89
CA ILE A 110 -20.16 0.07 -6.21
C ILE A 110 -18.74 -0.53 -6.16
N PHE A 111 -17.90 -0.07 -5.24
CA PHE A 111 -16.51 -0.53 -5.17
C PHE A 111 -16.38 -1.96 -4.63
N THR A 112 -17.32 -2.43 -3.81
CA THR A 112 -17.37 -3.85 -3.42
C THR A 112 -17.71 -4.72 -4.63
N ILE A 113 -18.68 -4.33 -5.47
CA ILE A 113 -19.00 -5.06 -6.70
C ILE A 113 -17.81 -5.09 -7.65
N ILE A 114 -17.14 -3.96 -7.88
CA ILE A 114 -15.92 -3.89 -8.71
C ILE A 114 -14.84 -4.81 -8.13
N GLY A 115 -14.64 -4.79 -6.81
CA GLY A 115 -13.70 -5.66 -6.11
C GLY A 115 -14.01 -7.14 -6.29
N LEU A 116 -15.26 -7.54 -6.12
CA LEU A 116 -15.70 -8.93 -6.32
C LEU A 116 -15.52 -9.39 -7.77
N ILE A 117 -15.82 -8.53 -8.75
CA ILE A 117 -15.57 -8.83 -10.17
C ILE A 117 -14.07 -9.08 -10.39
N PHE A 118 -13.21 -8.21 -9.84
CA PHE A 118 -11.77 -8.41 -9.90
C PHE A 118 -11.34 -9.73 -9.25
N GLU A 119 -11.79 -10.04 -8.03
CA GLU A 119 -11.41 -11.26 -7.32
C GLU A 119 -11.83 -12.52 -8.07
N VAL A 120 -13.06 -12.56 -8.59
CA VAL A 120 -13.56 -13.69 -9.37
C VAL A 120 -12.72 -13.88 -10.64
N LEU A 121 -12.43 -12.81 -11.38
CA LEU A 121 -11.59 -12.88 -12.57
C LEU A 121 -10.16 -13.31 -12.23
N PHE A 122 -9.56 -12.69 -11.21
CA PHE A 122 -8.22 -12.98 -10.74
C PHE A 122 -8.07 -14.44 -10.31
N LEU A 123 -8.95 -14.93 -9.43
CA LEU A 123 -8.91 -16.32 -8.96
C LEU A 123 -9.17 -17.32 -10.08
N THR A 124 -10.10 -17.02 -11.00
CA THR A 124 -10.35 -17.87 -12.16
C THR A 124 -9.10 -17.99 -13.03
N ILE A 125 -8.43 -16.87 -13.31
CA ILE A 125 -7.22 -16.86 -14.14
C ILE A 125 -6.05 -17.53 -13.40
N LEU A 126 -5.89 -17.29 -12.10
CA LEU A 126 -4.84 -17.88 -11.26
C LEU A 126 -4.82 -19.41 -11.35
N PHE A 127 -5.99 -20.06 -11.32
CA PHE A 127 -6.09 -21.51 -11.34
C PHE A 127 -6.19 -22.13 -12.73
N LEU A 128 -6.59 -21.36 -13.76
CA LEU A 128 -6.69 -21.86 -15.13
C LEU A 128 -5.39 -21.66 -15.91
N ASN A 129 -4.79 -20.47 -15.83
CA ASN A 129 -3.53 -20.14 -16.49
C ASN A 129 -2.92 -18.84 -15.88
N PRO A 130 -1.99 -18.96 -14.91
CA PRO A 130 -1.39 -17.82 -14.23
C PRO A 130 -0.54 -16.91 -15.13
N ASP A 131 -0.10 -17.37 -16.32
CA ASP A 131 0.68 -16.56 -17.27
C ASP A 131 -0.05 -15.29 -17.73
N PHE A 132 -1.38 -15.27 -17.64
CA PHE A 132 -2.20 -14.08 -17.94
C PHE A 132 -2.14 -13.00 -16.85
N ILE A 133 -1.74 -13.36 -15.62
CA ILE A 133 -1.55 -12.41 -14.50
C ILE A 133 -0.20 -11.73 -14.61
N GLY A 134 0.85 -12.50 -14.89
CA GLY A 134 2.21 -11.99 -14.94
C GLY A 134 3.20 -13.10 -15.21
N GLU A 135 4.47 -12.77 -15.07
CA GLU A 135 5.59 -13.71 -15.14
C GLU A 135 6.44 -13.49 -13.91
N LEU A 136 6.50 -14.51 -13.04
CA LEU A 136 7.42 -14.49 -11.91
C LEU A 136 8.85 -14.66 -12.43
N ASN A 137 9.73 -13.73 -12.09
CA ASN A 137 11.19 -13.87 -12.23
C ASN A 137 11.71 -14.36 -10.87
N PRO A 138 11.86 -15.68 -10.67
CA PRO A 138 12.15 -16.19 -9.35
C PRO A 138 13.53 -15.72 -8.87
N PRO A 139 13.69 -15.42 -7.57
CA PRO A 139 12.73 -15.72 -6.51
C PRO A 139 11.82 -14.54 -6.12
N VAL A 140 12.13 -13.29 -6.45
CA VAL A 140 11.60 -12.12 -5.72
C VAL A 140 10.96 -11.05 -6.57
N ASP A 141 10.93 -11.22 -7.89
CA ASP A 141 10.50 -10.21 -8.83
C ASP A 141 9.36 -10.70 -9.74
N VAL A 142 8.51 -9.78 -10.17
CA VAL A 142 7.33 -10.10 -10.98
C VAL A 142 7.09 -9.04 -12.05
N ASN A 143 6.85 -9.51 -13.27
CA ASN A 143 6.35 -8.68 -14.35
C ASN A 143 4.85 -8.91 -14.51
N TYR A 144 4.02 -8.06 -13.90
CA TYR A 144 2.56 -8.13 -14.08
C TYR A 144 2.18 -7.80 -15.53
N LYS A 145 1.20 -8.53 -16.05
CA LYS A 145 0.69 -8.41 -17.43
C LYS A 145 -0.76 -7.89 -17.43
N SER A 146 -1.15 -7.35 -18.58
CA SER A 146 -2.54 -7.26 -19.02
C SER A 146 -3.49 -6.56 -18.02
N PHE A 147 -4.53 -7.27 -17.57
CA PHE A 147 -5.65 -6.73 -16.83
C PHE A 147 -5.30 -6.41 -15.36
N ILE A 148 -4.40 -7.16 -14.73
CA ILE A 148 -4.01 -6.92 -13.32
C ILE A 148 -3.39 -5.54 -13.17
N MET A 149 -2.49 -5.16 -14.08
CA MET A 149 -1.90 -3.82 -14.07
C MET A 149 -2.96 -2.72 -14.19
N ILE A 150 -3.95 -2.89 -15.07
CA ILE A 150 -5.06 -1.94 -15.22
C ILE A 150 -5.84 -1.81 -13.91
N PHE A 151 -6.20 -2.93 -13.26
CA PHE A 151 -6.92 -2.91 -11.99
C PHE A 151 -6.10 -2.27 -10.86
N LEU A 152 -4.82 -2.62 -10.74
CA LEU A 152 -3.92 -2.04 -9.74
C LEU A 152 -3.78 -0.51 -9.93
N ILE A 153 -3.66 -0.03 -11.18
CA ILE A 153 -3.63 1.40 -11.49
C ILE A 153 -4.97 2.07 -11.12
N VAL A 154 -6.11 1.47 -11.46
CA VAL A 154 -7.43 2.00 -11.09
C VAL A 154 -7.57 2.11 -9.57
N PHE A 155 -7.19 1.08 -8.82
CA PHE A 155 -7.22 1.06 -7.36
C PHE A 155 -6.25 2.09 -6.75
N LEU A 156 -5.04 2.22 -7.30
CA LEU A 156 -4.10 3.26 -6.93
C LEU A 156 -4.71 4.66 -7.13
N LEU A 157 -5.30 4.93 -8.29
CA LEU A 157 -5.95 6.20 -8.59
C LEU A 157 -7.09 6.50 -7.62
N ILE A 158 -7.94 5.52 -7.30
CA ILE A 158 -9.03 5.70 -6.33
C ILE A 158 -8.47 6.14 -4.97
N VAL A 159 -7.47 5.41 -4.45
CA VAL A 159 -6.85 5.72 -3.14
C VAL A 159 -6.20 7.10 -3.15
N VAL A 160 -5.46 7.42 -4.21
CA VAL A 160 -4.69 8.66 -4.32
C VAL A 160 -5.61 9.87 -4.48
N VAL A 161 -6.61 9.80 -5.36
CA VAL A 161 -7.57 10.89 -5.60
C VAL A 161 -8.37 11.18 -4.32
N THR A 162 -8.95 10.15 -3.71
CA THR A 162 -9.71 10.32 -2.46
C THR A 162 -8.81 10.73 -1.29
N GLY A 163 -7.57 10.25 -1.27
CA GLY A 163 -6.51 10.68 -0.36
C GLY A 163 -6.18 12.16 -0.46
N PHE A 164 -6.02 12.69 -1.67
CA PHE A 164 -5.81 14.13 -1.89
C PHE A 164 -7.02 14.96 -1.45
N LEU A 165 -8.24 14.50 -1.72
CA LEU A 165 -9.45 15.19 -1.25
C LEU A 165 -9.47 15.29 0.28
N PHE A 166 -9.17 14.19 0.97
CA PHE A 166 -9.07 14.15 2.43
C PHE A 166 -7.94 15.05 2.97
N ALA A 167 -6.75 14.99 2.37
CA ALA A 167 -5.62 15.79 2.78
C ALA A 167 -5.86 17.30 2.55
N ASN A 168 -6.54 17.67 1.45
CA ASN A 168 -6.90 19.05 1.14
C ASN A 168 -7.85 19.66 2.18
N LEU A 169 -8.80 18.89 2.70
CA LEU A 169 -9.61 19.35 3.83
C LEU A 169 -8.78 19.64 5.06
N SER A 170 -7.84 18.75 5.39
CA SER A 170 -6.93 18.94 6.52
C SER A 170 -6.07 20.20 6.34
N LEU A 171 -5.61 20.49 5.11
CA LEU A 171 -4.83 21.69 4.79
C LEU A 171 -5.59 23.01 4.96
N LYS A 172 -6.92 22.98 4.83
CA LYS A 172 -7.80 24.14 5.02
C LYS A 172 -8.14 24.40 6.49
N SER A 173 -7.75 23.52 7.41
CA SER A 173 -7.99 23.71 8.84
C SER A 173 -7.26 24.95 9.39
N LYS A 174 -7.89 25.63 10.35
CA LYS A 174 -7.28 26.71 11.13
C LYS A 174 -6.31 26.18 12.18
N ASP A 175 -6.49 24.93 12.61
CA ASP A 175 -5.58 24.28 13.55
C ASP A 175 -4.25 23.91 12.84
N PRO A 176 -3.10 24.46 13.31
CA PRO A 176 -1.80 24.18 12.71
C PRO A 176 -1.41 22.69 12.73
N GLU A 177 -1.89 21.91 13.69
CA GLU A 177 -1.62 20.47 13.78
C GLU A 177 -2.34 19.70 12.68
N VAL A 178 -3.63 19.99 12.49
CA VAL A 178 -4.43 19.39 11.41
C VAL A 178 -3.89 19.80 10.04
N LYS A 179 -3.47 21.06 9.91
CA LYS A 179 -2.83 21.54 8.67
C LYS A 179 -1.52 20.82 8.39
N LEU A 180 -0.69 20.58 9.41
CA LEU A 180 0.55 19.82 9.26
C LEU A 180 0.28 18.36 8.88
N LYS A 181 -0.72 17.72 9.50
CA LYS A 181 -1.19 16.38 9.10
C LYS A 181 -1.56 16.33 7.62
N GLY A 182 -2.34 17.32 7.15
CA GLY A 182 -2.68 17.46 5.73
C GLY A 182 -1.46 17.53 4.81
N LYS A 183 -0.42 18.29 5.18
CA LYS A 183 0.84 18.36 4.40
C LYS A 183 1.55 17.01 4.32
N LEU A 184 1.66 16.32 5.46
CA LEU A 184 2.29 15.00 5.52
C LEU A 184 1.52 13.97 4.69
N LEU A 185 0.18 14.01 4.72
CA LEU A 185 -0.66 13.13 3.90
C LEU A 185 -0.48 13.41 2.40
N VAL A 186 -0.43 14.68 1.97
CA VAL A 186 -0.14 15.00 0.56
C VAL A 186 1.20 14.41 0.12
N ILE A 187 2.26 14.57 0.93
CA ILE A 187 3.57 13.96 0.64
C ILE A 187 3.46 12.44 0.59
N ALA A 188 2.73 11.82 1.52
CA ALA A 188 2.51 10.38 1.55
C ALA A 188 1.85 9.87 0.26
N TYR A 189 0.76 10.50 -0.21
CA TYR A 189 0.09 10.08 -1.45
C TYR A 189 0.94 10.30 -2.69
N ILE A 190 1.66 11.43 -2.80
CA ILE A 190 2.56 11.68 -3.95
C ILE A 190 3.65 10.62 -3.99
N THR A 191 4.35 10.42 -2.88
CA THR A 191 5.45 9.43 -2.79
C THR A 191 4.94 8.01 -2.98
N PHE A 192 3.77 7.66 -2.42
CA PHE A 192 3.14 6.36 -2.67
C PHE A 192 2.86 6.13 -4.15
N SER A 193 2.23 7.10 -4.81
CA SER A 193 1.86 7.01 -6.23
C SER A 193 3.09 6.85 -7.11
N VAL A 194 4.11 7.70 -6.89
CA VAL A 194 5.35 7.65 -7.66
C VAL A 194 6.08 6.34 -7.41
N GLY A 195 6.22 5.91 -6.14
CA GLY A 195 6.85 4.65 -5.80
C GLY A 195 6.14 3.45 -6.42
N ALA A 196 4.81 3.38 -6.30
CA ALA A 196 4.02 2.29 -6.87
C ALA A 196 4.11 2.23 -8.40
N LEU A 197 4.04 3.38 -9.07
CA LEU A 197 4.14 3.44 -10.54
C LEU A 197 5.53 3.10 -11.04
N LEU A 198 6.59 3.57 -10.37
CA LEU A 198 7.97 3.21 -10.72
C LEU A 198 8.20 1.71 -10.55
N ASP A 199 7.68 1.13 -9.47
CA ASP A 199 7.80 -0.30 -9.19
C ASP A 199 7.06 -1.17 -10.21
N SER A 200 5.87 -0.76 -10.63
CA SER A 200 4.99 -1.60 -11.46
C SER A 200 5.22 -1.43 -12.96
N SER A 201 5.80 -0.31 -13.40
CA SER A 201 5.77 0.10 -14.82
C SER A 201 7.14 0.07 -15.49
N ILE A 202 8.22 -0.05 -14.73
CA ILE A 202 9.59 0.03 -15.24
C ILE A 202 10.35 -1.21 -14.77
N PRO A 203 11.03 -1.94 -15.68
CA PRO A 203 11.95 -3.00 -15.28
C PRO A 203 12.98 -2.47 -14.28
N LEU A 204 13.02 -3.08 -13.11
CA LEU A 204 13.80 -2.59 -12.00
C LEU A 204 15.26 -3.08 -12.10
N ASN A 205 16.19 -2.14 -12.20
CA ASN A 205 17.61 -2.39 -11.94
C ASN A 205 17.96 -2.08 -10.48
N GLU A 206 19.19 -2.37 -10.07
CA GLU A 206 19.66 -2.23 -8.69
C GLU A 206 19.38 -0.83 -8.12
N ILE A 207 19.66 0.22 -8.90
CA ILE A 207 19.49 1.61 -8.48
C ILE A 207 18.00 1.96 -8.34
N LEU A 208 17.19 1.56 -9.32
CA LEU A 208 15.76 1.83 -9.31
C LEU A 208 15.04 1.13 -8.16
N ILE A 209 15.45 -0.08 -7.78
CA ILE A 209 14.91 -0.77 -6.61
C ILE A 209 15.14 0.05 -5.35
N ILE A 210 16.40 0.48 -5.11
CA ILE A 210 16.74 1.28 -3.92
C ILE A 210 15.89 2.55 -3.89
N ILE A 211 15.85 3.30 -5.00
CA ILE A 211 15.12 4.57 -5.08
C ILE A 211 13.62 4.34 -4.83
N THR A 212 13.02 3.39 -5.52
CA THR A 212 11.59 3.08 -5.42
C THR A 212 11.20 2.66 -4.01
N ARG A 213 12.02 1.81 -3.37
CA ARG A 213 11.77 1.35 -1.99
C ARG A 213 11.95 2.47 -0.96
N LEU A 214 12.95 3.34 -1.14
CA LEU A 214 13.12 4.53 -0.28
C LEU A 214 11.94 5.51 -0.40
N ILE A 215 11.40 5.70 -1.62
CA ILE A 215 10.21 6.52 -1.86
C ILE A 215 8.98 5.93 -1.15
N LEU A 216 8.78 4.62 -1.25
CA LEU A 216 7.67 3.92 -0.58
C LEU A 216 7.81 3.94 0.95
N ILE A 217 9.03 3.78 1.48
CA ILE A 217 9.30 3.90 2.92
C ILE A 217 9.00 5.32 3.40
N LEU A 218 9.44 6.35 2.65
CA LEU A 218 9.11 7.73 2.97
C LEU A 218 7.59 7.96 3.00
N SER A 219 6.86 7.38 2.05
CA SER A 219 5.39 7.41 2.06
C SER A 219 4.82 6.83 3.35
N ALA A 220 5.29 5.65 3.79
CA ALA A 220 4.84 5.02 5.03
C ALA A 220 5.07 5.91 6.27
N LEU A 221 6.24 6.54 6.37
CA LEU A 221 6.57 7.45 7.47
C LEU A 221 5.72 8.72 7.43
N CYS A 222 5.46 9.28 6.25
CA CYS A 222 4.57 10.41 6.06
C CYS A 222 3.11 10.05 6.38
N TRP A 223 2.66 8.84 6.04
CA TRP A 223 1.33 8.31 6.41
C TRP A 223 1.17 8.24 7.92
N TYR A 224 2.15 7.66 8.62
CA TYR A 224 2.21 7.62 10.08
C TYR A 224 2.09 9.04 10.70
N GLY A 225 2.91 9.97 10.21
CA GLY A 225 2.88 11.36 10.66
C GLY A 225 1.55 12.07 10.34
N GLY A 226 0.97 11.79 9.16
CA GLY A 226 -0.27 12.36 8.69
C GLY A 226 -1.48 11.97 9.53
N PHE A 227 -1.58 10.71 9.97
CA PHE A 227 -2.71 10.27 10.78
C PHE A 227 -2.50 10.50 12.29
N LEU A 228 -1.32 10.19 12.82
CA LEU A 228 -1.07 10.22 14.26
C LEU A 228 -0.38 11.49 14.76
N LEU A 229 0.47 12.12 13.94
CA LEU A 229 1.31 13.26 14.30
C LEU A 229 1.95 13.09 15.70
N PRO A 230 2.94 12.19 15.85
CA PRO A 230 3.54 11.92 17.15
C PRO A 230 4.20 13.18 17.74
N LYS A 231 4.26 13.26 19.08
CA LYS A 231 4.74 14.46 19.81
C LYS A 231 6.13 14.92 19.35
N TRP A 232 7.03 14.01 19.03
CA TRP A 232 8.38 14.34 18.57
C TRP A 232 8.34 15.04 17.20
N LEU A 233 7.54 14.54 16.26
CA LEU A 233 7.38 15.11 14.92
C LEU A 233 6.69 16.47 15.00
N LYS A 234 5.67 16.56 15.85
CA LYS A 234 5.00 17.82 16.18
C LYS A 234 5.98 18.87 16.71
N LYS A 235 6.81 18.53 17.71
CA LYS A 235 7.79 19.44 18.31
C LYS A 235 8.86 19.88 17.29
N PHE A 236 9.25 18.98 16.39
CA PHE A 236 10.25 19.26 15.37
C PHE A 236 9.73 20.22 14.28
N LEU A 237 8.51 19.99 13.78
CA LEU A 237 7.95 20.75 12.65
C LEU A 237 7.15 21.99 13.06
N LEU A 238 6.45 21.93 14.20
CA LEU A 238 5.80 23.08 14.81
C LEU A 238 6.69 23.61 15.94
N LYS A 239 7.80 24.26 15.57
CA LYS A 239 8.56 25.05 16.54
C LYS A 239 7.58 26.07 17.15
N LYS A 240 7.39 26.03 18.47
CA LYS A 240 6.73 27.12 19.20
C LYS A 240 7.58 28.37 18.95
N LYS A 241 7.04 29.31 18.17
CA LYS A 241 7.47 30.70 18.27
C LYS A 241 6.98 31.24 19.60
#